data_AF-A0A957EJK1-F1
#
_entry.id   AF-A0A957EJK1-F1
#
_cell.length_a   1.000
_cell.length_b   1.000
_cell.length_c   1.000
_cell.angle_alpha   90.00
_cell.angle_beta   90.00
_cell.angle_gamma   90.00
#
_symmetry.space_group_name_H-M   'P 1'
#
loop_
_entity.id
_entity.type
_entity.pdbx_description
1 polymer ?
#
loop_
_entity_poly.entity_id
_entity_poly.type
_entity_poly.pdbx_seq_one_letter_code
_entity_poly.pdbx_strand_id
1 'polypeptide(L)'
;MSENNFLNQALDNTVLNRRSFLKWSGVLGGTAVLAGGLSYGFKAAEAAQEADTAEEKWVAAACWHNCGGRCLLKAQVVDGVVTRVKTDDTHPDSPDYPQQRGCVRGRSQRMQIFAADRLKYPMKRKNWEPGGGDKELRGQDEWVRISWDEALDIVASEIKRIVEKHGNESIYAVAPTEVQRTLRLYGGHATGWGMTSWGTWPDTTKIVGSYAVSYSNTGNDRIRLRKSKLIIMWGANPAVSSNGSPTYNYLQAKKAGAKFIFVDPYYNESAQVLADQWIPIRPATDLAMLLGMAYVMITEDDPITNPLIDWDFLDKCTVGFDAEHMADGADPKENFKDYVLGTYDGVPKTPEWAAERCGTPPELIRQLAIEYAITKPTMVICGGATTRIHRGSSTSQAFITLACMTGNIGIPGAGTGLSC
;
A
#
# COMPACT_ATOMS: atom_id res chain seq x y z
N MET A 1 -55.70 20.39 -8.55
CA MET A 1 -54.90 21.58 -8.95
C MET A 1 -53.74 21.67 -7.96
N SER A 2 -52.46 21.59 -8.31
CA SER A 2 -51.81 21.83 -9.61
C SER A 2 -50.91 20.67 -10.05
N GLU A 3 -51.31 20.00 -11.13
CA GLU A 3 -50.36 19.42 -12.08
C GLU A 3 -49.67 20.59 -12.77
N ASN A 4 -48.45 20.93 -12.36
CA ASN A 4 -47.49 21.76 -13.11
C ASN A 4 -46.21 21.89 -12.27
N ASN A 5 -45.45 20.79 -12.17
CA ASN A 5 -44.05 20.89 -11.74
C ASN A 5 -43.18 21.01 -13.00
N PHE A 6 -42.49 22.15 -13.13
CA PHE A 6 -41.59 22.50 -14.23
C PHE A 6 -40.59 21.37 -14.57
N LEU A 7 -40.18 20.59 -13.57
CA LEU A 7 -39.30 19.43 -13.73
C LEU A 7 -39.91 18.30 -14.59
N ASN A 8 -41.21 18.05 -14.49
CA ASN A 8 -41.88 17.02 -15.30
C ASN A 8 -42.06 17.49 -16.76
N GLN A 9 -42.37 18.77 -16.99
CA GLN A 9 -42.40 19.33 -18.35
C GLN A 9 -41.03 19.36 -19.00
N ALA A 10 -39.95 19.61 -18.25
CA ALA A 10 -38.60 19.53 -18.77
C ALA A 10 -38.21 18.09 -19.11
N LEU A 11 -38.57 17.11 -18.27
CA LEU A 11 -38.29 15.70 -18.55
C LEU A 11 -39.08 15.15 -19.75
N ASP A 12 -40.36 15.51 -19.89
CA ASP A 12 -41.19 15.08 -21.02
C ASP A 12 -40.83 15.76 -22.35
N ASN A 13 -40.35 17.01 -22.32
CA ASN A 13 -39.95 17.74 -23.54
C ASN A 13 -38.52 17.45 -24.01
N THR A 14 -37.65 16.89 -23.16
CA THR A 14 -36.23 16.65 -23.52
C THR A 14 -35.90 15.18 -23.80
N VAL A 15 -36.80 14.24 -23.46
CA VAL A 15 -36.57 12.80 -23.70
C VAL A 15 -37.22 12.37 -25.02
N LEU A 16 -36.39 12.14 -26.04
CA LEU A 16 -36.78 11.47 -27.28
C LEU A 16 -37.32 10.06 -26.98
N ASN A 17 -38.64 9.92 -26.86
CA ASN A 17 -39.24 8.60 -26.73
C ASN A 17 -39.25 7.87 -28.08
N ARG A 18 -39.22 6.53 -28.03
CA ARG A 18 -39.18 5.62 -29.20
C ARG A 18 -40.27 5.93 -30.26
N ARG A 19 -41.42 6.46 -29.84
CA ARG A 19 -42.55 6.81 -30.71
C ARG A 19 -42.31 8.14 -31.45
N SER A 20 -41.70 9.11 -30.78
CA SER A 20 -41.26 10.37 -31.37
C SER A 20 -40.13 10.14 -32.38
N PHE A 21 -39.18 9.26 -32.06
CA PHE A 21 -38.11 8.89 -32.99
C PHE A 21 -38.66 8.32 -34.30
N LEU A 22 -39.55 7.32 -34.25
CA LEU A 22 -40.14 6.70 -35.44
C LEU A 22 -41.04 7.65 -36.25
N LYS A 23 -41.76 8.56 -35.59
CA LYS A 23 -42.53 9.61 -36.28
C LYS A 23 -41.61 10.58 -37.03
N TRP A 24 -40.50 10.99 -36.42
CA TRP A 24 -39.51 11.85 -37.07
C TRP A 24 -38.74 11.12 -38.17
N SER A 25 -38.48 9.81 -38.04
CA SER A 25 -37.86 9.01 -39.12
C SER A 25 -38.77 8.91 -40.35
N GLY A 26 -40.08 8.75 -40.14
CA GLY A 26 -41.06 8.70 -41.22
C GLY A 26 -41.27 10.04 -41.94
N VAL A 27 -41.21 11.16 -41.19
CA VAL A 27 -41.35 12.51 -41.76
C VAL A 27 -40.06 12.95 -42.50
N LEU A 28 -38.88 12.56 -42.02
CA LEU A 28 -37.61 12.87 -42.69
C LEU A 28 -37.34 11.97 -43.92
N GLY A 29 -37.92 10.77 -43.97
CA GLY A 29 -37.77 9.86 -45.12
C GLY A 29 -38.58 10.25 -46.36
N GLY A 30 -39.62 11.08 -46.22
CA GLY A 30 -40.56 11.40 -47.31
C GLY A 30 -40.40 12.78 -47.97
N THR A 31 -39.72 13.73 -47.33
CA THR A 31 -39.63 15.12 -47.81
C THR A 31 -38.21 15.69 -47.89
N ALA A 32 -37.17 14.86 -47.77
CA ALA A 32 -35.78 15.31 -47.90
C ALA A 32 -35.29 15.49 -49.36
N VAL A 33 -36.13 15.24 -50.38
CA VAL A 33 -35.72 15.33 -51.79
C VAL A 33 -35.96 16.72 -52.41
N LEU A 34 -36.70 17.66 -51.77
CA LEU A 34 -37.09 18.91 -52.45
C LEU A 34 -36.83 20.25 -51.72
N ALA A 35 -36.18 20.28 -50.56
CA ALA A 35 -35.79 21.55 -49.96
C ALA A 35 -34.52 21.44 -49.10
N GLY A 36 -33.33 21.57 -49.72
CA GLY A 36 -32.08 22.13 -49.15
C GLY A 36 -31.54 21.66 -47.78
N GLY A 37 -32.18 20.71 -47.10
CA GLY A 37 -31.98 20.39 -45.69
C GLY A 37 -30.80 19.46 -45.40
N LEU A 38 -30.12 18.94 -46.42
CA LEU A 38 -28.91 18.12 -46.25
C LEU A 38 -27.71 18.93 -45.76
N SER A 39 -27.71 20.26 -45.94
CA SER A 39 -26.56 21.13 -45.60
C SER A 39 -26.25 21.23 -44.10
N TYR A 40 -27.23 21.01 -43.21
CA TYR A 40 -27.00 21.01 -41.76
C TYR A 40 -26.48 19.67 -41.22
N GLY A 41 -26.83 18.55 -41.86
CA GLY A 41 -26.29 17.23 -41.54
C GLY A 41 -24.84 17.07 -41.99
N PHE A 42 -24.50 17.63 -43.15
CA PHE A 42 -23.13 17.60 -43.67
C PHE A 42 -22.19 18.53 -42.90
N LYS A 43 -22.61 19.70 -42.41
CA LYS A 43 -21.73 20.54 -41.56
C LYS A 43 -21.44 19.94 -40.19
N ALA A 44 -22.38 19.22 -39.59
CA ALA A 44 -22.15 18.49 -38.35
C ALA A 44 -21.27 17.24 -38.60
N ALA A 45 -21.41 16.59 -39.75
CA ALA A 45 -20.53 15.52 -40.18
C ALA A 45 -19.13 16.03 -40.56
N GLU A 46 -19.01 17.18 -41.22
CA GLU A 46 -17.75 17.86 -41.55
C GLU A 46 -17.06 18.40 -40.29
N ALA A 47 -17.80 18.93 -39.31
CA ALA A 47 -17.22 19.30 -38.01
C ALA A 47 -16.81 18.07 -37.19
N ALA A 48 -17.51 16.94 -37.33
CA ALA A 48 -17.10 15.65 -36.77
C ALA A 48 -15.93 15.01 -37.52
N GLN A 49 -15.75 15.34 -38.81
CA GLN A 49 -14.68 14.86 -39.69
C GLN A 49 -13.44 15.77 -39.63
N GLU A 50 -13.59 17.06 -39.32
CA GLU A 50 -12.51 17.96 -38.91
C GLU A 50 -12.00 17.60 -37.51
N ALA A 51 -12.89 17.18 -36.59
CA ALA A 51 -12.48 16.56 -35.33
C ALA A 51 -11.72 15.23 -35.51
N ASP A 52 -11.82 14.59 -36.68
CA ASP A 52 -11.08 13.38 -37.07
C ASP A 52 -9.65 13.68 -37.55
N THR A 53 -9.24 14.95 -37.58
CA THR A 53 -7.84 15.36 -37.81
C THR A 53 -7.05 15.60 -36.52
N ALA A 54 -7.68 15.44 -35.36
CA ALA A 54 -7.02 15.55 -34.07
C ALA A 54 -5.91 14.50 -33.95
N GLU A 55 -4.70 14.92 -33.58
CA GLU A 55 -3.57 14.01 -33.37
C GLU A 55 -3.84 13.14 -32.13
N GLU A 56 -4.51 12.00 -32.33
CA GLU A 56 -4.73 11.02 -31.27
C GLU A 56 -3.46 10.18 -31.06
N LYS A 57 -3.00 10.12 -29.81
CA LYS A 57 -1.93 9.19 -29.42
C LYS A 57 -2.09 8.63 -28.02
N TRP A 58 -1.60 7.40 -27.84
CA TRP A 58 -1.50 6.74 -26.54
C TRP A 58 -0.08 6.79 -26.01
N VAL A 59 0.18 7.69 -25.06
CA VAL A 59 1.49 7.84 -24.42
C VAL A 59 1.58 7.03 -23.14
N ALA A 60 2.78 6.57 -22.81
CA ALA A 60 3.05 5.98 -21.50
C ALA A 60 3.04 7.09 -20.43
N ALA A 61 2.39 6.81 -19.30
CA ALA A 61 2.36 7.67 -18.14
C ALA A 61 2.61 6.83 -16.88
N ALA A 62 3.33 7.38 -15.91
CA ALA A 62 3.55 6.72 -14.63
C ALA A 62 2.40 7.04 -13.66
N CYS A 63 1.93 6.05 -12.91
CA CYS A 63 1.06 6.29 -11.77
C CYS A 63 1.86 6.90 -10.61
N TRP A 64 1.65 8.19 -10.36
CA TRP A 64 2.33 8.95 -9.29
C TRP A 64 1.71 8.83 -7.88
N HIS A 65 0.73 7.95 -7.67
CA HIS A 65 0.19 7.77 -6.31
C HIS A 65 1.22 7.18 -5.35
N ASN A 66 1.11 7.57 -4.08
CA ASN A 66 2.00 7.12 -3.01
C ASN A 66 1.64 5.72 -2.47
N CYS A 67 1.40 4.75 -3.36
CA CYS A 67 1.19 3.34 -3.01
C CYS A 67 2.40 2.45 -3.32
N GLY A 68 3.53 3.02 -3.74
CA GLY A 68 4.74 2.27 -4.11
C GLY A 68 4.65 1.48 -5.43
N GLY A 69 3.45 1.17 -5.92
CA GLY A 69 3.27 0.31 -7.10
C GLY A 69 3.74 0.90 -8.44
N ARG A 70 3.80 2.23 -8.57
CA ARG A 70 4.28 2.97 -9.77
C ARG A 70 3.81 2.38 -11.12
N CYS A 71 2.55 1.93 -11.16
CA CYS A 71 2.00 1.18 -12.29
C CYS A 71 2.13 1.95 -13.62
N LEU A 72 2.35 1.21 -14.71
CA LEU A 72 2.23 1.75 -16.06
C LEU A 72 0.77 2.11 -16.38
N LEU A 73 0.57 3.35 -16.78
CA LEU A 73 -0.68 3.84 -17.34
C LEU A 73 -0.47 4.19 -18.81
N LYS A 74 -1.53 4.10 -19.60
CA LYS A 74 -1.56 4.60 -20.98
C LYS A 74 -2.56 5.73 -21.03
N ALA A 75 -2.11 6.93 -21.36
CA ALA A 75 -2.94 8.13 -21.48
C ALA A 75 -3.24 8.40 -22.95
N GLN A 76 -4.53 8.53 -23.28
CA GLN A 76 -4.97 9.00 -24.58
C GLN A 76 -4.85 10.52 -24.58
N VAL A 77 -4.12 11.05 -25.55
CA VAL A 77 -3.96 12.48 -25.80
C VAL A 77 -4.65 12.78 -27.12
N VAL A 78 -5.58 13.72 -27.08
CA VAL A 78 -6.30 14.26 -28.25
C VAL A 78 -6.12 15.77 -28.18
N ASP A 79 -5.54 16.37 -29.21
CA ASP A 79 -5.25 17.81 -29.28
C ASP A 79 -4.47 18.35 -28.07
N GLY A 80 -3.47 17.57 -27.62
CA GLY A 80 -2.64 17.92 -26.46
C GLY A 80 -3.33 17.76 -25.10
N VAL A 81 -4.59 17.31 -25.05
CA VAL A 81 -5.37 17.11 -23.82
C VAL A 81 -5.52 15.62 -23.50
N VAL A 82 -5.29 15.25 -22.24
CA VAL A 82 -5.51 13.88 -21.78
C VAL A 82 -7.01 13.60 -21.65
N THR A 83 -7.55 12.75 -22.51
CA THR A 83 -9.00 12.44 -22.55
C THR A 83 -9.32 11.13 -21.84
N ARG A 84 -8.45 10.11 -21.91
CA ARG A 84 -8.67 8.81 -21.25
C ARG A 84 -7.39 8.26 -20.65
N VAL A 85 -7.54 7.40 -19.65
CA VAL A 85 -6.44 6.65 -19.04
C VAL A 85 -6.84 5.18 -18.94
N LYS A 86 -6.03 4.30 -19.52
CA LYS A 86 -6.14 2.85 -19.39
C LYS A 86 -4.88 2.28 -18.76
N THR A 87 -4.88 0.96 -18.61
CA THR A 87 -3.75 0.21 -18.07
C THR A 87 -2.83 -0.28 -19.18
N ASP A 88 -1.70 -0.88 -18.82
CA ASP A 88 -0.84 -1.62 -19.72
C ASP A 88 -1.59 -2.69 -20.53
N ASP A 89 -1.53 -2.55 -21.86
CA ASP A 89 -2.01 -3.49 -22.87
C ASP A 89 -0.97 -3.71 -23.97
N THR A 90 0.31 -3.45 -23.67
CA THR A 90 1.41 -3.51 -24.64
C THR A 90 1.83 -4.93 -25.00
N HIS A 91 1.41 -5.91 -24.21
CA HIS A 91 1.66 -7.33 -24.43
C HIS A 91 0.48 -8.18 -23.92
N PRO A 92 0.35 -9.44 -24.39
CA PRO A 92 -0.57 -10.42 -23.81
C PRO A 92 -0.28 -10.65 -22.32
N ASP A 93 -1.33 -10.81 -21.52
CA ASP A 93 -1.20 -11.07 -20.09
C ASP A 93 -0.80 -12.53 -19.82
N SER A 94 0.22 -12.74 -18.99
CA SER A 94 0.68 -14.08 -18.59
C SER A 94 1.24 -14.08 -17.17
N PRO A 95 1.33 -15.25 -16.48
CA PRO A 95 1.96 -15.31 -15.16
C PRO A 95 3.43 -14.87 -15.13
N ASP A 96 4.18 -15.12 -16.21
CA ASP A 96 5.61 -14.81 -16.30
C ASP A 96 5.89 -13.42 -16.90
N TYR A 97 4.95 -12.87 -17.65
CA TYR A 97 4.95 -11.49 -18.13
C TYR A 97 3.56 -10.86 -17.95
N PRO A 98 3.19 -10.48 -16.71
CA PRO A 98 1.87 -9.94 -16.42
C PRO A 98 1.76 -8.48 -16.79
N GLN A 99 0.61 -8.08 -17.31
CA GLN A 99 0.32 -6.67 -17.58
C GLN A 99 0.38 -5.87 -16.27
N GLN A 100 1.01 -4.70 -16.30
CA GLN A 100 1.09 -3.84 -15.12
C GLN A 100 -0.22 -3.09 -14.90
N ARG A 101 -1.11 -3.67 -14.08
CA ARG A 101 -2.48 -3.18 -13.94
C ARG A 101 -2.62 -1.99 -13.00
N GLY A 102 -2.97 -0.83 -13.56
CA GLY A 102 -3.33 0.36 -12.81
C GLY A 102 -4.68 0.22 -12.09
N CYS A 103 -4.69 0.42 -10.77
CA CYS A 103 -5.93 0.42 -9.99
C CYS A 103 -6.83 1.63 -10.32
N VAL A 104 -8.03 1.67 -9.73
CA VAL A 104 -8.99 2.77 -9.96
C VAL A 104 -8.42 4.15 -9.62
N ARG A 105 -7.59 4.25 -8.57
CA ARG A 105 -6.92 5.51 -8.20
C ARG A 105 -5.96 5.97 -9.29
N GLY A 106 -5.11 5.07 -9.78
CA GLY A 106 -4.17 5.35 -10.86
C GLY A 106 -4.88 5.81 -12.15
N ARG A 107 -5.93 5.11 -12.56
CA ARG A 107 -6.71 5.47 -13.76
C ARG A 107 -7.47 6.79 -13.62
N SER A 108 -7.77 7.20 -12.38
CA SER A 108 -8.41 8.49 -12.09
C SER A 108 -7.46 9.67 -12.03
N GLN A 109 -6.14 9.51 -12.25
CA GLN A 109 -5.18 10.62 -12.16
C GLN A 109 -5.47 11.78 -13.12
N ARG A 110 -6.14 11.56 -14.25
CA ARG A 110 -6.59 12.66 -15.12
C ARG A 110 -7.44 13.68 -14.36
N MET A 111 -8.22 13.22 -13.37
CA MET A 111 -9.08 14.10 -12.57
C MET A 111 -8.25 15.09 -11.75
N GLN A 112 -7.02 14.73 -11.33
CA GLN A 112 -6.12 15.64 -10.61
C GLN A 112 -5.53 16.72 -11.51
N ILE A 113 -5.26 16.39 -12.78
CA ILE A 113 -4.68 17.33 -13.76
C ILE A 113 -5.67 18.45 -14.09
N PHE A 114 -6.96 18.11 -14.17
CA PHE A 114 -8.05 19.02 -14.52
C PHE A 114 -8.90 19.43 -13.32
N ALA A 115 -8.46 19.12 -12.09
CA ALA A 115 -9.20 19.48 -10.89
C ALA A 115 -9.31 21.00 -10.76
N ALA A 116 -10.47 21.47 -10.29
CA ALA A 116 -10.72 22.89 -10.08
C ALA A 116 -9.79 23.50 -9.02
N ASP A 117 -9.38 22.69 -8.04
CA ASP A 117 -8.50 23.02 -6.92
C ASP A 117 -7.00 22.77 -7.21
N ARG A 118 -6.63 22.43 -8.46
CA ARG A 118 -5.23 22.26 -8.83
C ARG A 118 -4.47 23.58 -8.71
N LEU A 119 -3.36 23.56 -7.96
CA LEU A 119 -2.41 24.67 -7.88
C LEU A 119 -1.72 24.89 -9.24
N LYS A 120 -1.95 26.06 -9.85
CA LYS A 120 -1.44 26.42 -11.19
C LYS A 120 -0.26 27.39 -11.16
N TYR A 121 -0.10 28.13 -10.07
CA TYR A 121 0.87 29.21 -9.95
C TYR A 121 1.54 29.16 -8.57
N PRO A 122 2.75 29.71 -8.44
CA PRO A 122 3.31 30.06 -7.13
C PRO A 122 2.36 31.00 -6.39
N MET A 123 2.14 30.71 -5.11
CA MET A 123 1.26 31.47 -4.24
C MET A 123 2.03 31.88 -2.97
N LYS A 124 1.72 33.07 -2.46
CA LYS A 124 2.25 33.59 -1.20
C LYS A 124 1.09 33.98 -0.30
N ARG A 125 1.24 33.76 1.00
CA ARG A 125 0.33 34.34 2.00
C ARG A 125 0.35 35.86 1.87
N LYS A 126 -0.81 36.49 1.78
CA LYS A 126 -0.94 37.94 1.52
C LYS A 126 -0.19 38.77 2.55
N ASN A 127 -0.25 38.34 3.82
CA ASN A 127 0.38 39.03 4.95
C ASN A 127 1.71 38.40 5.38
N TRP A 128 2.38 37.69 4.45
CA TRP A 128 3.71 37.15 4.72
C TRP A 128 4.78 38.23 4.65
N GLU A 129 5.71 38.19 5.61
CA GLU A 129 6.92 39.02 5.66
C GLU A 129 8.14 38.15 6.03
N PRO A 130 9.39 38.59 5.73
CA PRO A 130 10.61 37.89 6.15
C PRO A 130 10.59 37.54 7.64
N GLY A 131 10.97 36.31 7.99
CA GLY A 131 10.78 35.77 9.35
C GLY A 131 9.43 35.12 9.60
N GLY A 132 8.52 35.15 8.62
CA GLY A 132 7.26 34.39 8.61
C GLY A 132 5.99 35.21 8.89
N GLY A 133 6.12 36.53 9.07
CA GLY A 133 5.02 37.45 9.42
C GLY A 133 4.27 37.03 10.69
N ASP A 134 3.00 37.41 10.77
CA ASP A 134 2.09 36.89 11.79
C ASP A 134 1.84 35.39 11.58
N LYS A 135 2.18 34.61 12.61
CA LYS A 135 2.05 33.15 12.60
C LYS A 135 0.61 32.71 12.88
N GLU A 136 -0.18 33.53 13.55
CA GLU A 136 -1.59 33.25 13.87
C GLU A 136 -2.48 33.27 12.63
N LEU A 137 -2.03 33.90 11.54
CA LEU A 137 -2.73 33.86 10.26
C LEU A 137 -2.56 32.53 9.50
N ARG A 138 -1.63 31.65 9.88
CA ARG A 138 -1.43 30.37 9.16
C ARG A 138 -2.69 29.50 9.24
N GLY A 139 -3.22 29.10 8.08
CA GLY A 139 -4.45 28.31 7.97
C GLY A 139 -5.71 29.14 7.73
N GLN A 140 -5.66 30.47 7.90
CA GLN A 140 -6.77 31.40 7.65
C GLN A 140 -6.41 32.60 6.76
N ASP A 141 -5.12 32.79 6.46
CA ASP A 141 -4.65 33.89 5.62
C ASP A 141 -5.15 33.78 4.18
N GLU A 142 -5.23 34.94 3.52
CA GLU A 142 -5.49 35.03 2.09
C GLU A 142 -4.23 34.68 1.30
N TRP A 143 -4.42 34.21 0.06
CA TRP A 143 -3.32 33.86 -0.85
C TRP A 143 -3.31 34.79 -2.05
N VAL A 144 -2.13 35.29 -2.39
CA VAL A 144 -1.88 36.08 -3.60
C VAL A 144 -0.97 35.30 -4.55
N ARG A 145 -1.26 35.40 -5.84
CA ARG A 145 -0.39 34.83 -6.88
C ARG A 145 0.89 35.67 -6.99
N ILE A 146 2.03 35.00 -7.09
CA ILE A 146 3.33 35.61 -7.33
C ILE A 146 4.04 34.98 -8.53
N SER A 147 5.16 35.58 -8.97
CA SER A 147 5.99 34.99 -10.02
C SER A 147 6.86 33.84 -9.47
N TRP A 148 7.43 33.04 -10.37
CA TRP A 148 8.42 32.04 -9.97
C TRP A 148 9.70 32.69 -9.41
N ASP A 149 10.16 33.78 -10.03
CA ASP A 149 11.35 34.51 -9.58
C ASP A 149 11.15 35.05 -8.15
N GLU A 150 10.01 35.68 -7.87
CA GLU A 150 9.69 36.16 -6.52
C GLU A 150 9.64 35.00 -5.50
N ALA A 151 9.03 33.87 -5.87
CA ALA A 151 8.94 32.71 -4.98
C ALA A 151 10.33 32.14 -4.65
N LEU A 152 11.19 32.02 -5.66
CA LEU A 152 12.55 31.51 -5.52
C LEU A 152 13.43 32.48 -4.71
N ASP A 153 13.32 33.79 -4.96
CA ASP A 153 14.06 34.82 -4.23
C ASP A 153 13.66 34.85 -2.75
N ILE A 154 12.36 34.75 -2.45
CA ILE A 154 11.87 34.67 -1.07
C ILE A 154 12.42 33.42 -0.38
N VAL A 155 12.32 32.24 -0.99
CA VAL A 155 12.80 30.99 -0.39
C VAL A 155 14.32 31.02 -0.20
N ALA A 156 15.07 31.45 -1.21
CA ALA A 156 16.52 31.51 -1.16
C ALA A 156 17.03 32.54 -0.14
N SER A 157 16.41 33.72 -0.07
CA SER A 157 16.77 34.76 0.91
C SER A 157 16.50 34.31 2.33
N GLU A 158 15.38 33.64 2.59
CA GLU A 158 15.08 33.12 3.93
C GLU A 158 16.00 31.96 4.32
N ILE A 159 16.34 31.06 3.39
CA ILE A 159 17.34 30.00 3.64
C ILE A 159 18.68 30.64 4.05
N LYS A 160 19.17 31.62 3.29
CA LYS A 160 20.42 32.35 3.60
C LYS A 160 20.34 33.01 4.97
N ARG A 161 19.28 33.77 5.24
CA ARG A 161 19.07 34.50 6.50
C ARG A 161 19.02 33.55 7.70
N ILE A 162 18.34 32.42 7.56
CA ILE A 162 18.22 31.41 8.61
C ILE A 162 19.58 30.76 8.88
N VAL A 163 20.31 30.35 7.83
CA VAL A 163 21.65 29.77 7.97
C VAL A 163 22.63 30.75 8.61
N GLU A 164 22.66 32.01 8.15
CA GLU A 164 23.55 33.03 8.71
C GLU A 164 23.28 33.29 10.20
N LYS A 165 22.02 33.28 10.62
CA LYS A 165 21.63 33.60 11.99
C LYS A 165 21.63 32.41 12.94
N HIS A 166 21.34 31.21 12.44
CA HIS A 166 20.99 30.04 13.27
C HIS A 166 21.69 28.73 12.83
N GLY A 167 22.48 28.74 11.76
CA GLY A 167 23.12 27.54 11.23
C GLY A 167 22.19 26.64 10.43
N ASN A 168 22.77 25.67 9.72
CA ASN A 168 22.06 24.75 8.84
C ASN A 168 21.09 23.83 9.57
N GLU A 169 21.39 23.46 10.82
CA GLU A 169 20.58 22.60 11.68
C GLU A 169 19.23 23.22 12.05
N SER A 170 19.07 24.53 11.88
CA SER A 170 17.81 25.24 12.12
C SER A 170 16.78 25.06 10.99
N ILE A 171 17.19 24.52 9.84
CA ILE A 171 16.31 24.17 8.74
C ILE A 171 15.88 22.72 8.90
N TYR A 172 14.57 22.48 9.00
CA TYR A 172 14.00 21.14 9.03
C TYR A 172 13.37 20.78 7.69
N ALA A 173 13.79 19.66 7.09
CA ALA A 173 13.17 19.15 5.87
C ALA A 173 12.90 17.65 5.97
N VAL A 174 11.66 17.27 5.68
CA VAL A 174 11.19 15.87 5.65
C VAL A 174 10.71 15.52 4.25
N ALA A 175 10.97 14.27 3.84
CA ALA A 175 10.77 13.67 2.52
C ALA A 175 11.96 13.82 1.53
N PRO A 176 12.39 12.72 0.88
CA PRO A 176 13.49 12.72 -0.07
C PRO A 176 13.05 13.37 -1.38
N THR A 177 13.17 14.69 -1.43
CA THR A 177 12.86 15.51 -2.60
C THR A 177 14.09 16.30 -3.03
N GLU A 178 13.99 16.96 -4.19
CA GLU A 178 15.05 17.85 -4.69
C GLU A 178 15.44 18.93 -3.67
N VAL A 179 14.52 19.36 -2.80
CA VAL A 179 14.80 20.33 -1.74
C VAL A 179 15.84 19.80 -0.75
N GLN A 180 15.78 18.52 -0.34
CA GLN A 180 16.79 17.94 0.54
C GLN A 180 18.16 17.85 -0.14
N ARG A 181 18.21 17.62 -1.46
CA ARG A 181 19.46 17.62 -2.23
C ARG A 181 20.07 19.02 -2.24
N THR A 182 19.27 20.05 -2.52
CA THR A 182 19.71 21.45 -2.47
C THR A 182 20.25 21.82 -1.09
N LEU A 183 19.52 21.52 -0.01
CA LEU A 183 19.95 21.84 1.35
C LEU A 183 21.23 21.11 1.76
N ARG A 184 21.44 19.85 1.32
CA ARG A 184 22.70 19.13 1.55
C ARG A 184 23.88 19.78 0.86
N LEU A 185 23.71 20.21 -0.40
CA LEU A 185 24.75 20.96 -1.12
C LEU A 185 25.03 22.32 -0.48
N TYR A 186 24.03 22.92 0.17
CA TYR A 186 24.15 24.20 0.85
C TYR A 186 24.72 24.12 2.29
N GLY A 187 25.12 22.93 2.76
CA GLY A 187 25.75 22.74 4.07
C GLY A 187 24.97 21.86 5.05
N GLY A 188 23.85 21.27 4.65
CA GLY A 188 23.06 20.35 5.47
C GLY A 188 21.74 20.93 5.98
N HIS A 189 20.98 20.11 6.70
CA HIS A 189 19.71 20.45 7.36
C HIS A 189 19.40 19.41 8.45
N ALA A 190 18.52 19.77 9.40
CA ALA A 190 17.92 18.81 10.31
C ALA A 190 16.87 17.94 9.58
N THR A 191 16.88 16.64 9.85
CA THR A 191 15.93 15.66 9.29
C THR A 191 15.17 14.95 10.41
N GLY A 192 14.03 14.35 10.07
CA GLY A 192 13.29 13.49 10.99
C GLY A 192 13.97 12.14 11.22
N TRP A 193 13.73 11.55 12.39
CA TRP A 193 14.07 10.17 12.72
C TRP A 193 12.78 9.32 12.77
N GLY A 194 12.75 8.24 11.99
CA GLY A 194 11.60 7.33 11.92
C GLY A 194 10.37 7.90 11.18
N MET A 195 9.39 7.03 10.92
CA MET A 195 8.12 7.41 10.29
C MET A 195 7.02 6.43 10.71
N THR A 196 6.12 6.85 11.62
CA THR A 196 5.09 5.98 12.24
C THR A 196 4.17 5.31 11.22
N SER A 197 3.99 5.91 10.04
CA SER A 197 3.18 5.36 8.95
C SER A 197 3.72 4.02 8.42
N TRP A 198 4.97 3.64 8.66
CA TRP A 198 5.48 2.31 8.28
C TRP A 198 5.35 1.27 9.40
N GLY A 199 4.79 1.65 10.55
CA GLY A 199 4.94 0.90 11.78
C GLY A 199 6.41 0.82 12.20
N THR A 200 6.74 -0.08 13.10
CA THR A 200 8.13 -0.26 13.61
C THR A 200 8.97 -1.17 12.72
N TRP A 201 8.40 -1.76 11.66
CA TRP A 201 9.05 -2.74 10.80
C TRP A 201 10.43 -2.29 10.29
N PRO A 202 10.59 -1.09 9.69
CA PRO A 202 11.90 -0.65 9.17
C PRO A 202 12.98 -0.44 10.23
N ASP A 203 12.58 -0.23 11.49
CA ASP A 203 13.53 0.03 12.58
C ASP A 203 13.85 -1.25 13.35
N THR A 204 12.86 -2.12 13.56
CA THR A 204 13.07 -3.44 14.17
C THR A 204 14.00 -4.29 13.31
N THR A 205 13.83 -4.30 11.99
CA THR A 205 14.66 -5.11 11.07
C THR A 205 16.13 -4.71 11.07
N LYS A 206 16.43 -3.41 11.20
CA LYS A 206 17.81 -2.90 11.34
C LYS A 206 18.48 -3.41 12.62
N ILE A 207 17.72 -3.54 13.71
CA ILE A 207 18.25 -3.94 15.02
C ILE A 207 18.44 -5.46 15.08
N VAL A 208 17.46 -6.23 14.63
CA VAL A 208 17.46 -7.71 14.77
C VAL A 208 18.20 -8.44 13.64
N GLY A 209 18.85 -7.71 12.73
CA GLY A 209 19.64 -8.30 11.65
C GLY A 209 18.82 -9.00 10.55
N SER A 210 17.50 -8.76 10.47
CA SER A 210 16.64 -9.37 9.47
C SER A 210 16.47 -8.48 8.24
N TYR A 211 16.81 -9.02 7.08
CA TYR A 211 16.83 -8.29 5.81
C TYR A 211 15.51 -8.40 5.02
N ALA A 212 14.39 -8.82 5.61
CA ALA A 212 13.18 -9.18 4.86
C ALA A 212 12.09 -8.08 4.80
N VAL A 213 12.45 -6.80 4.93
CA VAL A 213 11.46 -5.71 4.93
C VAL A 213 11.97 -4.49 4.18
N SER A 214 11.15 -4.07 3.20
CA SER A 214 11.13 -2.80 2.45
C SER A 214 12.47 -2.07 2.35
N TYR A 215 13.03 -2.05 1.14
CA TYR A 215 14.31 -1.45 0.69
C TYR A 215 15.55 -2.35 0.72
N SER A 216 15.48 -3.55 1.30
CA SER A 216 16.50 -4.59 1.14
C SER A 216 16.07 -5.61 0.06
N ASN A 217 16.89 -5.84 -0.95
CA ASN A 217 16.64 -6.76 -2.09
C ASN A 217 16.77 -8.25 -1.71
N THR A 218 16.45 -8.59 -0.47
CA THR A 218 16.85 -9.84 0.20
C THR A 218 15.64 -10.70 0.62
N GLY A 219 14.42 -10.24 0.33
CA GLY A 219 13.18 -11.02 0.47
C GLY A 219 12.82 -11.83 -0.78
N ASN A 220 11.83 -12.71 -0.67
CA ASN A 220 11.27 -13.40 -1.83
C ASN A 220 10.50 -12.42 -2.73
N ASP A 221 10.83 -12.40 -4.03
CA ASP A 221 10.01 -11.68 -5.01
C ASP A 221 8.60 -12.30 -5.13
N ARG A 222 7.62 -11.47 -5.51
CA ARG A 222 6.21 -11.85 -5.67
C ARG A 222 6.00 -13.05 -6.60
N ILE A 223 6.87 -13.26 -7.58
CA ILE A 223 6.79 -14.40 -8.51
C ILE A 223 7.16 -15.72 -7.81
N ARG A 224 8.07 -15.67 -6.82
CA ARG A 224 8.53 -16.85 -6.07
C ARG A 224 7.47 -17.40 -5.12
N LEU A 225 6.44 -16.62 -4.78
CA LEU A 225 5.30 -17.07 -3.97
C LEU A 225 4.52 -18.23 -4.61
N ARG A 226 4.66 -18.46 -5.92
CA ARG A 226 4.14 -19.68 -6.56
C ARG A 226 4.74 -20.98 -6.02
N LYS A 227 5.85 -20.91 -5.27
CA LYS A 227 6.48 -22.07 -4.60
C LYS A 227 5.99 -22.29 -3.16
N SER A 228 5.24 -21.34 -2.60
CA SER A 228 4.69 -21.47 -1.24
C SER A 228 3.66 -22.60 -1.19
N LYS A 229 3.66 -23.38 -0.11
CA LYS A 229 2.56 -24.31 0.20
C LYS A 229 1.51 -23.67 1.10
N LEU A 230 1.93 -22.75 1.95
CA LEU A 230 1.06 -21.96 2.82
C LEU A 230 1.48 -20.49 2.77
N ILE A 231 0.49 -19.62 2.69
CA ILE A 231 0.63 -18.17 2.79
C ILE A 231 -0.29 -17.69 3.92
N ILE A 232 0.29 -17.14 4.98
CA ILE A 232 -0.45 -16.54 6.07
C ILE A 232 -0.48 -15.03 5.84
N MET A 233 -1.65 -14.49 5.53
CA MET A 233 -1.88 -13.05 5.37
C MET A 233 -2.33 -12.47 6.71
N TRP A 234 -1.51 -11.61 7.32
CA TRP A 234 -1.73 -11.12 8.69
C TRP A 234 -1.96 -9.61 8.71
N GLY A 235 -3.19 -9.19 9.00
CA GLY A 235 -3.60 -7.78 9.04
C GLY A 235 -3.38 -7.03 7.73
N ALA A 236 -3.41 -7.73 6.59
CA ALA A 236 -3.15 -7.20 5.27
C ALA A 236 -4.35 -7.35 4.32
N ASN A 237 -4.56 -6.32 3.50
CA ASN A 237 -5.65 -6.25 2.54
C ASN A 237 -5.17 -5.75 1.15
N PRO A 238 -4.33 -6.54 0.44
CA PRO A 238 -3.75 -6.18 -0.85
C PRO A 238 -4.77 -5.91 -1.97
N ALA A 239 -5.98 -6.44 -1.89
CA ALA A 239 -7.07 -6.15 -2.83
C ALA A 239 -7.50 -4.67 -2.78
N VAL A 240 -7.43 -4.03 -1.61
CA VAL A 240 -7.80 -2.62 -1.42
C VAL A 240 -6.57 -1.72 -1.46
N SER A 241 -5.51 -2.06 -0.70
CA SER A 241 -4.29 -1.26 -0.64
C SER A 241 -3.58 -1.19 -2.00
N SER A 242 -3.64 -2.27 -2.79
CA SER A 242 -3.29 -2.36 -4.21
C SER A 242 -1.98 -1.67 -4.58
N ASN A 243 -0.89 -2.09 -3.94
CA ASN A 243 0.46 -1.57 -4.18
C ASN A 243 1.07 -2.17 -5.45
N GLY A 244 0.47 -1.78 -6.59
CA GLY A 244 0.69 -2.44 -7.87
C GLY A 244 -0.34 -3.54 -8.09
N SER A 245 0.13 -4.75 -8.41
CA SER A 245 -0.73 -5.91 -8.67
C SER A 245 -0.44 -7.10 -7.73
N PRO A 246 -0.39 -6.90 -6.39
CA PRO A 246 -0.08 -7.98 -5.44
C PRO A 246 -1.13 -9.10 -5.49
N THR A 247 -2.43 -8.76 -5.54
CA THR A 247 -3.53 -9.74 -5.62
C THR A 247 -3.42 -10.65 -6.84
N TYR A 248 -2.95 -10.15 -7.98
CA TYR A 248 -2.69 -11.00 -9.15
C TYR A 248 -1.67 -12.09 -8.83
N ASN A 249 -0.56 -11.74 -8.18
CA ASN A 249 0.50 -12.68 -7.83
C ASN A 249 0.02 -13.69 -6.78
N TYR A 250 -0.78 -13.27 -5.80
CA TYR A 250 -1.38 -14.17 -4.83
C TYR A 250 -2.37 -15.15 -5.46
N LEU A 251 -3.14 -14.72 -6.47
CA LEU A 251 -3.97 -15.63 -7.26
C LEU A 251 -3.13 -16.66 -8.02
N GLN A 252 -1.95 -16.27 -8.55
CA GLN A 252 -1.05 -17.24 -9.17
C GLN A 252 -0.49 -18.24 -8.15
N ALA A 253 -0.15 -17.79 -6.93
CA ALA A 253 0.28 -18.67 -5.85
C ALA A 253 -0.84 -19.65 -5.43
N LYS A 254 -2.08 -19.18 -5.31
CA LYS A 254 -3.24 -20.03 -5.03
C LYS A 254 -3.46 -21.07 -6.13
N LYS A 255 -3.37 -20.67 -7.40
CA LYS A 255 -3.44 -21.60 -8.55
C LYS A 255 -2.31 -22.64 -8.55
N ALA A 256 -1.14 -22.29 -8.02
CA ALA A 256 -0.02 -23.21 -7.86
C ALA A 256 -0.18 -24.17 -6.66
N GLY A 257 -1.26 -24.04 -5.88
CA GLY A 257 -1.61 -24.95 -4.78
C GLY A 257 -1.34 -24.39 -3.38
N ALA A 258 -0.95 -23.12 -3.23
CA ALA A 258 -0.77 -22.52 -1.91
C ALA A 258 -2.12 -22.39 -1.17
N LYS A 259 -2.18 -22.88 0.07
CA LYS A 259 -3.25 -22.56 1.01
C LYS A 259 -3.07 -21.13 1.54
N PHE A 260 -4.17 -20.42 1.76
CA PHE A 260 -4.19 -19.08 2.34
C PHE A 260 -4.94 -19.05 3.66
N ILE A 261 -4.25 -18.63 4.72
CA ILE A 261 -4.85 -18.36 6.02
C ILE A 261 -4.80 -16.86 6.27
N PHE A 262 -5.93 -16.27 6.65
CA PHE A 262 -6.00 -14.86 7.01
C PHE A 262 -6.14 -14.70 8.51
N VAL A 263 -5.27 -13.90 9.13
CA VAL A 263 -5.41 -13.48 10.53
C VAL A 263 -5.72 -11.99 10.54
N ASP A 264 -6.95 -11.63 10.86
CA ASP A 264 -7.45 -10.25 10.75
C ASP A 264 -8.68 -10.05 11.65
N PRO A 265 -8.89 -8.88 12.29
CA PRO A 265 -10.10 -8.59 13.05
C PRO A 265 -11.42 -8.71 12.28
N TYR A 266 -11.40 -8.62 10.95
CA TYR A 266 -12.60 -8.79 10.12
C TYR A 266 -12.30 -9.53 8.81
N TYR A 267 -13.33 -10.13 8.22
CA TYR A 267 -13.21 -10.85 6.95
C TYR A 267 -13.13 -9.86 5.76
N ASN A 268 -11.91 -9.40 5.48
CA ASN A 268 -11.62 -8.34 4.51
C ASN A 268 -11.75 -8.79 3.02
N GLU A 269 -11.68 -7.85 2.09
CA GLU A 269 -11.86 -8.10 0.64
C GLU A 269 -10.80 -9.04 0.07
N SER A 270 -9.58 -9.03 0.61
CA SER A 270 -8.55 -9.98 0.19
C SER A 270 -8.86 -11.40 0.66
N ALA A 271 -9.39 -11.54 1.88
CA ALA A 271 -9.83 -12.82 2.42
C ALA A 271 -10.99 -13.40 1.60
N GLN A 272 -11.97 -12.58 1.18
CA GLN A 272 -13.06 -13.01 0.31
C GLN A 272 -12.59 -13.64 -1.01
N VAL A 273 -11.45 -13.17 -1.54
CA VAL A 273 -10.89 -13.66 -2.81
C VAL A 273 -9.95 -14.85 -2.61
N LEU A 274 -9.17 -14.85 -1.53
CA LEU A 274 -8.01 -15.73 -1.38
C LEU A 274 -8.11 -16.73 -0.23
N ALA A 275 -8.84 -16.43 0.85
CA ALA A 275 -8.77 -17.23 2.08
C ALA A 275 -9.36 -18.63 1.88
N ASP A 276 -8.60 -19.63 2.32
CA ASP A 276 -9.13 -20.97 2.62
C ASP A 276 -9.60 -21.04 4.08
N GLN A 277 -9.04 -20.17 4.93
CA GLN A 277 -9.42 -20.01 6.33
C GLN A 277 -9.24 -18.56 6.79
N TRP A 278 -10.13 -18.09 7.65
CA TRP A 278 -9.98 -16.84 8.37
C TRP A 278 -9.99 -17.09 9.88
N ILE A 279 -9.07 -16.45 10.57
CA ILE A 279 -8.87 -16.51 12.02
C ILE A 279 -9.10 -15.10 12.56
N PRO A 280 -10.20 -14.87 13.31
CA PRO A 280 -10.47 -13.57 13.90
C PRO A 280 -9.51 -13.29 15.05
N ILE A 281 -8.97 -12.08 15.11
CA ILE A 281 -8.10 -11.62 16.20
C ILE A 281 -8.53 -10.23 16.67
N ARG A 282 -8.41 -9.91 17.97
CA ARG A 282 -8.63 -8.55 18.46
C ARG A 282 -7.53 -7.61 17.95
N PRO A 283 -7.86 -6.38 17.52
CA PRO A 283 -6.86 -5.44 17.05
C PRO A 283 -5.73 -5.21 18.07
N ALA A 284 -4.48 -5.13 17.59
CA ALA A 284 -3.29 -4.85 18.38
C ALA A 284 -2.93 -5.91 19.45
N THR A 285 -3.42 -7.15 19.31
CA THR A 285 -3.12 -8.26 20.22
C THR A 285 -2.34 -9.40 19.56
N ASP A 286 -1.82 -9.15 18.36
CA ASP A 286 -1.12 -10.09 17.50
C ASP A 286 0.08 -10.75 18.22
N LEU A 287 0.83 -9.97 18.99
CA LEU A 287 1.95 -10.49 19.78
C LEU A 287 1.54 -11.60 20.76
N ALA A 288 0.38 -11.49 21.39
CA ALA A 288 -0.09 -12.52 22.32
C ALA A 288 -0.35 -13.83 21.57
N MET A 289 -0.95 -13.77 20.38
CA MET A 289 -1.16 -14.95 19.54
C MET A 289 0.16 -15.56 19.05
N LEU A 290 1.12 -14.74 18.61
CA LEU A 290 2.44 -15.20 18.16
C LEU A 290 3.22 -15.89 19.28
N LEU A 291 3.18 -15.34 20.50
CA LEU A 291 3.80 -15.98 21.68
C LEU A 291 3.08 -17.29 22.05
N GLY A 292 1.75 -17.33 21.93
CA GLY A 292 0.96 -18.56 22.07
C GLY A 292 1.36 -19.64 21.07
N MET A 293 1.59 -19.26 19.81
CA MET A 293 2.10 -20.18 18.79
C MET A 293 3.52 -20.65 19.10
N ALA A 294 4.41 -19.75 19.53
CA ALA A 294 5.77 -20.10 19.93
C ALA A 294 5.77 -21.09 21.10
N TYR A 295 4.91 -20.89 22.09
CA TYR A 295 4.77 -21.79 23.23
C TYR A 295 4.46 -23.21 22.76
N VAL A 296 3.46 -23.37 21.89
CA VAL A 296 3.07 -24.68 21.31
C VAL A 296 4.24 -25.33 20.60
N MET A 297 4.91 -24.58 19.71
CA MET A 297 6.08 -25.09 18.99
C MET A 297 7.19 -25.51 19.96
N ILE A 298 7.46 -24.75 21.02
CA ILE A 298 8.51 -25.09 22.00
C ILE A 298 8.14 -26.31 22.85
N THR A 299 6.89 -26.42 23.30
CA THR A 299 6.49 -27.47 24.24
C THR A 299 6.15 -28.80 23.57
N GLU A 300 5.75 -28.77 22.30
CA GLU A 300 5.39 -29.97 21.54
C GLU A 300 6.51 -30.44 20.61
N ASP A 301 7.61 -29.68 20.46
CA ASP A 301 8.77 -30.09 19.66
C ASP A 301 9.46 -31.31 20.29
N ASP A 302 9.67 -32.31 19.44
CA ASP A 302 10.64 -33.38 19.65
C ASP A 302 11.49 -33.46 18.38
N PRO A 303 12.79 -33.13 18.43
CA PRO A 303 13.64 -33.09 17.24
C PRO A 303 13.70 -34.40 16.44
N ILE A 304 13.31 -35.52 17.04
CA ILE A 304 13.34 -36.85 16.42
C ILE A 304 11.93 -37.26 15.97
N THR A 305 10.92 -37.12 16.84
CA THR A 305 9.59 -37.71 16.62
C THR A 305 8.51 -36.70 16.22
N ASN A 306 8.71 -35.42 16.52
CA ASN A 306 7.80 -34.34 16.17
C ASN A 306 8.56 -33.01 15.94
N PRO A 307 9.36 -32.90 14.87
CA PRO A 307 10.20 -31.72 14.65
C PRO A 307 9.34 -30.53 14.19
N LEU A 308 9.11 -29.59 15.11
CA LEU A 308 8.41 -28.33 14.87
C LEU A 308 9.39 -27.16 14.77
N ILE A 309 10.58 -27.29 15.36
CA ILE A 309 11.63 -26.26 15.37
C ILE A 309 12.81 -26.70 14.50
N ASP A 310 13.31 -25.76 13.70
CA ASP A 310 14.53 -25.88 12.91
C ASP A 310 15.74 -25.45 13.74
N TRP A 311 16.19 -26.35 14.63
CA TRP A 311 17.32 -26.12 15.53
C TRP A 311 18.61 -25.79 14.76
N ASP A 312 18.85 -26.46 13.63
CA ASP A 312 19.97 -26.20 12.73
C ASP A 312 20.03 -24.74 12.25
N PHE A 313 18.88 -24.13 11.96
CA PHE A 313 18.82 -22.70 11.60
C PHE A 313 19.06 -21.80 12.80
N LEU A 314 18.48 -22.13 13.96
CA LEU A 314 18.66 -21.34 15.18
C LEU A 314 20.13 -21.28 15.60
N ASP A 315 20.80 -22.44 15.64
CA ASP A 315 22.20 -22.58 16.03
C ASP A 315 23.15 -21.77 15.14
N LYS A 316 22.87 -21.74 13.83
CA LYS A 316 23.75 -21.14 12.81
C LYS A 316 23.47 -19.67 12.56
N CYS A 317 22.24 -19.22 12.74
CA CYS A 317 21.77 -17.95 12.17
C CYS A 317 21.09 -17.02 13.18
N THR A 318 20.97 -17.41 14.45
CA THR A 318 20.28 -16.59 15.45
C THR A 318 21.08 -16.41 16.74
N VAL A 319 20.67 -15.42 17.53
CA VAL A 319 21.21 -15.12 18.86
C VAL A 319 20.02 -14.86 19.79
N GLY A 320 20.09 -15.40 21.00
CA GLY A 320 19.14 -15.15 22.09
C GLY A 320 17.85 -15.96 22.08
N PHE A 321 17.79 -17.06 21.33
CA PHE A 321 16.63 -17.95 21.35
C PHE A 321 16.50 -18.67 22.70
N ASP A 322 17.57 -19.34 23.15
CA ASP A 322 17.70 -19.93 24.48
C ASP A 322 19.05 -19.54 25.12
N ALA A 323 19.37 -20.10 26.29
CA ALA A 323 20.60 -19.81 27.02
C ALA A 323 21.89 -20.13 26.23
N GLU A 324 21.88 -21.13 25.35
CA GLU A 324 23.06 -21.52 24.55
C GLU A 324 23.27 -20.56 23.37
N HIS A 325 22.17 -19.96 22.89
CA HIS A 325 22.20 -18.96 21.83
C HIS A 325 22.52 -17.53 22.33
N MET A 326 22.69 -17.30 23.63
CA MET A 326 22.93 -15.95 24.16
C MET A 326 24.34 -15.44 23.81
N ALA A 327 24.46 -14.13 23.58
CA ALA A 327 25.76 -13.49 23.38
C ALA A 327 26.60 -13.47 24.67
N ASP A 328 27.92 -13.50 24.53
CA ASP A 328 28.85 -13.43 25.66
C ASP A 328 28.55 -12.23 26.58
N GLY A 329 28.37 -12.52 27.87
CA GLY A 329 28.11 -11.50 28.90
C GLY A 329 26.64 -11.09 29.08
N ALA A 330 25.71 -11.63 28.29
CA ALA A 330 24.28 -11.45 28.52
C ALA A 330 23.75 -12.37 29.62
N ASP A 331 22.69 -11.96 30.34
CA ASP A 331 22.05 -12.83 31.34
C ASP A 331 21.37 -14.01 30.60
N PRO A 332 21.76 -15.27 30.87
CA PRO A 332 21.18 -16.42 30.20
C PRO A 332 19.67 -16.53 30.40
N LYS A 333 19.08 -15.88 31.41
CA LYS A 333 17.62 -15.89 31.68
C LYS A 333 16.81 -14.93 30.82
N GLU A 334 17.47 -14.01 30.10
CA GLU A 334 16.79 -13.02 29.24
C GLU A 334 16.50 -13.56 27.81
N ASN A 335 16.66 -14.87 27.60
CA ASN A 335 16.39 -15.50 26.31
C ASN A 335 14.88 -15.61 25.99
N PHE A 336 14.57 -15.72 24.68
CA PHE A 336 13.19 -15.75 24.20
C PHE A 336 12.40 -16.97 24.69
N LYS A 337 13.00 -18.16 24.66
CA LYS A 337 12.37 -19.43 25.04
C LYS A 337 11.90 -19.39 26.50
N ASP A 338 12.75 -18.94 27.41
CA ASP A 338 12.45 -18.81 28.83
C ASP A 338 11.35 -17.78 29.12
N TYR A 339 11.36 -16.66 28.39
CA TYR A 339 10.26 -15.69 28.47
C TYR A 339 8.92 -16.31 28.03
N VAL A 340 8.90 -17.06 26.92
CA VAL A 340 7.69 -17.73 26.40
C VAL A 340 7.19 -18.81 27.38
N LEU A 341 8.10 -19.59 27.95
CA LEU A 341 7.77 -20.62 28.94
C LEU A 341 7.41 -20.03 30.32
N GLY A 342 7.67 -18.74 30.54
CA GLY A 342 7.36 -18.05 31.78
C GLY A 342 8.32 -18.40 32.93
N THR A 343 9.51 -18.92 32.62
CA THR A 343 10.52 -19.24 33.66
C THR A 343 11.10 -17.97 34.29
N TYR A 344 11.07 -16.85 33.56
CA TYR A 344 11.49 -15.53 34.03
C TYR A 344 10.42 -14.79 34.85
N ASP A 345 9.18 -14.71 34.35
CA ASP A 345 8.10 -13.87 34.93
C ASP A 345 6.96 -14.64 35.61
N GLY A 346 7.06 -15.98 35.64
CA GLY A 346 6.05 -16.87 36.23
C GLY A 346 4.77 -17.03 35.40
N VAL A 347 4.72 -16.50 34.17
CA VAL A 347 3.53 -16.53 33.33
C VAL A 347 3.83 -17.26 32.03
N PRO A 348 3.49 -18.56 31.88
CA PRO A 348 3.66 -19.24 30.59
C PRO A 348 2.72 -18.65 29.53
N LYS A 349 3.22 -18.46 28.31
CA LYS A 349 2.48 -17.83 27.20
C LYS A 349 1.66 -18.89 26.47
N THR A 350 0.84 -19.65 27.19
CA THR A 350 0.07 -20.76 26.64
C THR A 350 -0.98 -20.27 25.61
N PRO A 351 -1.54 -21.17 24.78
CA PRO A 351 -2.69 -20.84 23.94
C PRO A 351 -3.88 -20.26 24.71
N GLU A 352 -4.15 -20.68 25.94
CA GLU A 352 -5.18 -20.12 26.81
C GLU A 352 -4.87 -18.68 27.21
N TRP A 353 -3.63 -18.43 27.63
CA TRP A 353 -3.14 -17.08 27.95
C TRP A 353 -3.25 -16.15 26.74
N ALA A 354 -2.90 -16.65 25.57
CA ALA A 354 -2.99 -15.91 24.31
C ALA A 354 -4.46 -15.64 23.95
N ALA A 355 -5.33 -16.64 24.02
CA ALA A 355 -6.75 -16.55 23.70
C ALA A 355 -7.49 -15.52 24.56
N GLU A 356 -7.21 -15.47 25.86
CA GLU A 356 -7.77 -14.46 26.77
C GLU A 356 -7.53 -13.03 26.24
N ARG A 357 -6.33 -12.79 25.71
CA ARG A 357 -5.89 -11.48 25.20
C ARG A 357 -6.37 -11.23 23.79
N CYS A 358 -6.08 -12.14 22.87
CA CYS A 358 -6.30 -11.94 21.44
C CYS A 358 -7.70 -12.32 20.96
N GLY A 359 -8.48 -13.03 21.77
CA GLY A 359 -9.84 -13.46 21.43
C GLY A 359 -9.92 -14.65 20.48
N THR A 360 -8.81 -15.13 19.94
CA THR A 360 -8.74 -16.34 19.12
C THR A 360 -8.85 -17.58 20.01
N PRO A 361 -9.69 -18.59 19.71
CA PRO A 361 -9.79 -19.81 20.51
C PRO A 361 -8.43 -20.54 20.65
N PRO A 362 -8.10 -21.10 21.83
CA PRO A 362 -6.81 -21.78 22.07
C PRO A 362 -6.50 -22.88 21.05
N GLU A 363 -7.51 -23.68 20.67
CA GLU A 363 -7.35 -24.74 19.67
C GLU A 363 -6.94 -24.20 18.30
N LEU A 364 -7.45 -23.04 17.92
CA LEU A 364 -7.12 -22.42 16.63
C LEU A 364 -5.70 -21.84 16.64
N ILE A 365 -5.22 -21.37 17.80
CA ILE A 365 -3.83 -20.95 17.99
C ILE A 365 -2.90 -22.15 17.87
N ARG A 366 -3.22 -23.28 18.53
CA ARG A 366 -2.46 -24.54 18.40
C ARG A 366 -2.43 -25.03 16.96
N GLN A 367 -3.58 -25.13 16.31
CA GLN A 367 -3.70 -25.58 14.93
C GLN A 367 -2.84 -24.72 13.99
N LEU A 368 -2.90 -23.39 14.12
CA LEU A 368 -2.08 -22.52 13.29
C LEU A 368 -0.58 -22.69 13.60
N ALA A 369 -0.19 -22.87 14.86
CA ALA A 369 1.20 -23.08 15.26
C ALA A 369 1.79 -24.35 14.62
N ILE A 370 1.08 -25.47 14.75
CA ILE A 370 1.48 -26.76 14.16
C ILE A 370 1.48 -26.68 12.63
N GLU A 371 0.41 -26.15 12.01
CA GLU A 371 0.34 -26.03 10.56
C GLU A 371 1.45 -25.14 10.00
N TYR A 372 1.78 -24.05 10.68
CA TYR A 372 2.88 -23.15 10.33
C TYR A 372 4.25 -23.84 10.42
N ALA A 373 4.47 -24.65 11.46
CA ALA A 373 5.73 -25.37 11.68
C ALA A 373 5.98 -26.48 10.64
N ILE A 374 4.96 -27.30 10.38
CA ILE A 374 5.11 -28.50 9.53
C ILE A 374 4.97 -28.19 8.03
N THR A 375 4.27 -27.12 7.67
CA THR A 375 4.09 -26.76 6.27
C THR A 375 5.29 -25.97 5.77
N LYS A 376 6.03 -26.52 4.80
CA LYS A 376 7.17 -25.84 4.17
C LYS A 376 7.13 -25.99 2.64
N PRO A 377 7.37 -24.92 1.85
CA PRO A 377 7.71 -23.55 2.27
C PRO A 377 6.47 -22.74 2.71
N THR A 378 6.60 -21.92 3.76
CA THR A 378 5.54 -21.02 4.23
C THR A 378 5.97 -19.56 4.25
N MET A 379 5.10 -18.68 3.74
CA MET A 379 5.27 -17.23 3.75
C MET A 379 4.26 -16.56 4.69
N VAL A 380 4.75 -15.72 5.61
CA VAL A 380 3.91 -14.81 6.39
C VAL A 380 3.98 -13.40 5.79
N ILE A 381 2.84 -12.87 5.40
CA ILE A 381 2.71 -11.57 4.76
C ILE A 381 1.94 -10.64 5.71
N CYS A 382 2.66 -9.70 6.32
CA CYS A 382 2.14 -8.81 7.34
C CYS A 382 1.70 -7.47 6.74
N GLY A 383 0.57 -6.92 7.17
CA GLY A 383 0.21 -5.52 6.87
C GLY A 383 0.86 -4.57 7.86
N GLY A 384 1.08 -3.31 7.47
CA GLY A 384 1.66 -2.30 8.37
C GLY A 384 0.80 -2.04 9.62
N ALA A 385 -0.48 -2.38 9.59
CA ALA A 385 -1.39 -2.26 10.72
C ALA A 385 -0.91 -3.04 11.97
N THR A 386 -0.25 -4.18 11.79
CA THR A 386 0.20 -5.04 12.91
C THR A 386 1.26 -4.39 13.79
N THR A 387 1.97 -3.36 13.29
CA THR A 387 3.01 -2.66 14.03
C THR A 387 2.80 -1.15 14.13
N ARG A 388 1.65 -0.63 13.66
CA ARG A 388 1.17 0.75 13.92
C ARG A 388 0.46 0.86 15.27
N ILE A 389 1.09 0.29 16.29
CA ILE A 389 0.55 0.17 17.63
C ILE A 389 1.62 0.54 18.65
N HIS A 390 1.20 0.81 19.88
CA HIS A 390 2.13 1.02 20.98
C HIS A 390 2.99 -0.24 21.17
N ARG A 391 4.33 -0.07 21.26
CA ARG A 391 5.31 -1.18 21.36
C ARG A 391 5.25 -2.18 20.20
N GLY A 392 4.96 -1.71 18.98
CA GLY A 392 4.90 -2.56 17.78
C GLY A 392 6.19 -3.31 17.43
N SER A 393 7.35 -2.89 17.93
CA SER A 393 8.65 -3.51 17.64
C SER A 393 8.71 -4.97 18.04
N SER A 394 8.16 -5.31 19.21
CA SER A 394 8.07 -6.68 19.71
C SER A 394 7.21 -7.56 18.80
N THR A 395 6.17 -7.00 18.17
CA THR A 395 5.31 -7.76 17.24
C THR A 395 6.06 -8.10 15.95
N SER A 396 6.75 -7.12 15.35
CA SER A 396 7.62 -7.38 14.18
C SER A 396 8.72 -8.39 14.49
N GLN A 397 9.36 -8.29 15.67
CA GLN A 397 10.37 -9.23 16.10
C GLN A 397 9.79 -10.64 16.24
N ALA A 398 8.62 -10.79 16.87
CA ALA A 398 7.97 -12.10 17.03
C ALA A 398 7.68 -12.78 15.68
N PHE A 399 7.19 -12.05 14.68
CA PHE A 399 7.02 -12.61 13.33
C PHE A 399 8.32 -13.16 12.74
N ILE A 400 9.43 -12.42 12.91
CA ILE A 400 10.76 -12.84 12.46
C ILE A 400 11.22 -14.07 13.26
N THR A 401 11.07 -14.04 14.58
CA THR A 401 11.43 -15.16 15.46
C THR A 401 10.72 -16.44 15.05
N LEU A 402 9.40 -16.40 14.81
CA LEU A 402 8.65 -17.57 14.35
C LEU A 402 9.13 -18.08 12.97
N ALA A 403 9.50 -17.20 12.06
CA ALA A 403 10.09 -17.59 10.77
C ALA A 403 11.48 -18.23 10.90
N CYS A 404 12.29 -17.77 11.86
CA CYS A 404 13.57 -18.41 12.20
C CYS A 404 13.35 -19.77 12.88
N MET A 405 12.44 -19.84 13.87
CA MET A 405 12.10 -21.09 14.56
C MET A 405 11.67 -22.19 13.59
N THR A 406 10.97 -21.83 12.51
CA THR A 406 10.48 -22.81 11.52
C THR A 406 11.42 -22.98 10.32
N GLY A 407 12.56 -22.28 10.29
CA GLY A 407 13.52 -22.35 9.17
C GLY A 407 12.98 -21.83 7.84
N ASN A 408 11.96 -20.96 7.85
CA ASN A 408 11.35 -20.44 6.62
C ASN A 408 12.17 -19.30 5.98
N ILE A 409 13.16 -18.74 6.70
CA ILE A 409 14.03 -17.67 6.19
C ILE A 409 15.02 -18.24 5.15
N GLY A 410 15.17 -17.54 4.02
CA GLY A 410 16.10 -17.92 2.94
C GLY A 410 15.58 -18.99 1.98
N ILE A 411 14.39 -19.55 2.21
CA ILE A 411 13.79 -20.56 1.35
C ILE A 411 12.93 -19.91 0.24
N PRO A 412 13.04 -20.34 -1.04
CA PRO A 412 12.19 -19.84 -2.11
C PRO A 412 10.68 -20.05 -1.84
N GLY A 413 9.92 -18.97 -1.84
CA GLY A 413 8.49 -18.99 -1.51
C GLY A 413 8.17 -19.00 -0.01
N ALA A 414 9.15 -18.76 0.86
CA ALA A 414 8.94 -18.73 2.30
C ALA A 414 9.57 -17.51 2.97
N GLY A 415 9.24 -17.32 4.24
CA GLY A 415 9.80 -16.28 5.09
C GLY A 415 8.71 -15.43 5.72
N THR A 416 9.07 -14.23 6.13
CA THR A 416 8.14 -13.25 6.70
C THR A 416 8.50 -11.87 6.22
N GLY A 417 7.51 -10.99 6.05
CA GLY A 417 7.76 -9.63 5.65
C GLY A 417 6.52 -8.78 5.57
N LEU A 418 6.73 -7.50 5.25
CA LEU A 418 5.66 -6.51 5.12
C LEU A 418 5.08 -6.53 3.70
N SER A 419 3.77 -6.77 3.57
CA SER A 419 2.99 -6.42 2.38
C SER A 419 2.98 -4.91 2.25
N CYS A 420 3.92 -4.39 1.46
CA CYS A 420 3.97 -2.97 1.15
C CYS A 420 2.91 -2.60 0.16
#